data_AF-A0A937V8K7-F1
#
_entry.id   AF-A0A937V8K7-F1
#
_cell.length_a   1.000
_cell.length_b   1.000
_cell.length_c   1.000
_cell.angle_alpha   90.00
_cell.angle_beta   90.00
_cell.angle_gamma   90.00
#
_symmetry.space_group_name_H-M   'P 1'
#
loop_
_entity.id
_entity.type
_entity.pdbx_description
1 polymer ?
#
loop_
_entity_poly.entity_id
_entity_poly.type
_entity_poly.pdbx_seq_one_letter_code
_entity_poly.pdbx_strand_id
1 'polypeptide(L)'
;LFSALTILVYQGALTLLAVQVQSMMTESMTAEMTAVGGLMLLGLAVSRLLEIRPIRVGSLLPGLAIAPLLVALQEPLGRWAASLLALFGR
;
A
#
# COMPACT_ATOMS: atom_id res chain seq x y z
N LEU A 1 29.01 11.63 -7.28
CA LEU A 1 28.96 11.98 -5.85
C LEU A 1 27.78 12.89 -5.50
N PHE A 2 27.55 13.96 -6.26
CA PHE A 2 26.44 14.90 -6.02
C PHE A 2 25.05 14.22 -6.01
N SER A 3 24.78 13.29 -6.94
CA SER A 3 23.50 12.56 -6.99
C SER A 3 23.25 11.64 -5.79
N ALA A 4 24.29 11.10 -5.17
CA ALA A 4 24.13 10.24 -3.99
C ALA A 4 23.60 11.05 -2.80
N LEU A 5 24.04 12.30 -2.67
CA LEU A 5 23.58 13.21 -1.63
C LEU A 5 22.12 13.61 -1.87
N THR A 6 21.74 13.92 -3.11
CA THR A 6 20.33 14.18 -3.48
C THR A 6 19.44 12.96 -3.23
N ILE A 7 19.87 11.76 -3.63
CA ILE A 7 19.09 10.52 -3.40
C ILE A 7 18.98 10.21 -1.91
N LEU A 8 20.06 10.40 -1.13
CA LEU A 8 20.04 10.20 0.32
C LEU A 8 19.04 11.12 1.00
N VAL A 9 18.97 12.39 0.58
CA VAL A 9 17.99 13.34 1.12
C VAL A 9 16.58 12.92 0.75
N TYR A 10 16.30 12.61 -0.51
CA TYR A 10 14.95 12.23 -0.95
C TYR A 10 14.49 10.89 -0.37
N GLN A 11 15.28 9.84 -0.54
CA GLN A 11 14.95 8.50 -0.03
C GLN A 11 14.98 8.47 1.49
N GLY A 12 16.00 9.06 2.11
CA GLY A 12 16.12 9.11 3.58
C GLY A 12 14.97 9.88 4.23
N ALA A 13 14.58 11.04 3.70
CA ALA A 13 13.44 11.78 4.22
C ALA A 13 12.13 11.01 4.04
N LEU A 14 11.90 10.39 2.87
CA LEU A 14 10.72 9.57 2.63
C LEU A 14 10.65 8.35 3.56
N THR A 15 11.76 7.68 3.81
CA THR A 15 11.83 6.55 4.75
C THR A 15 11.50 7.01 6.18
N LEU A 16 12.06 8.14 6.64
CA LEU A 16 11.77 8.68 7.97
C LEU A 16 10.30 9.10 8.14
N LEU A 17 9.68 9.64 7.09
CA LEU A 17 8.24 9.94 7.07
C LEU A 17 7.39 8.67 7.08
N ALA A 18 7.78 7.65 6.31
CA ALA A 18 7.06 6.37 6.27
C ALA A 18 7.03 5.69 7.64
N VAL A 19 8.14 5.70 8.37
CA VAL A 19 8.21 5.14 9.73
C VAL A 19 7.25 5.86 10.70
N GLN A 20 7.13 7.19 10.60
CA GLN A 20 6.16 7.94 11.41
C GLN A 20 4.71 7.55 11.08
N VAL A 21 4.38 7.44 9.79
CA VAL A 21 3.02 7.06 9.33
C VAL A 21 2.70 5.60 9.69
N GLN A 22 3.70 4.71 9.70
CA GLN A 22 3.52 3.30 10.04
C GLN A 22 2.94 3.10 11.45
N SER A 23 3.20 4.02 12.39
CA SER A 23 2.59 4.00 13.74
C SER A 23 1.05 4.12 13.75
N MET A 24 0.46 4.66 12.67
CA MET A 24 -0.98 4.81 12.50
C MET A 24 -1.60 3.69 11.66
N MET A 25 -0.81 2.74 11.16
CA MET A 25 -1.27 1.67 10.27
C MET A 25 -1.58 0.39 11.04
N THR A 26 -2.71 -0.24 10.71
CA THR A 26 -3.05 -1.56 11.24
C THR A 26 -2.37 -2.67 10.42
N GLU A 27 -2.32 -3.88 11.00
CA GLU A 27 -1.71 -5.05 10.35
C GLU A 27 -2.42 -5.39 9.02
N SER A 28 -3.75 -5.24 8.98
CA SER A 28 -4.56 -5.42 7.77
C SER A 28 -4.25 -4.35 6.70
N MET A 29 -4.14 -3.07 7.07
CA MET A 29 -3.80 -2.01 6.11
C MET A 29 -2.39 -2.20 5.52
N THR A 30 -1.44 -2.67 6.34
CA THR A 30 -0.07 -2.96 5.91
C THR A 30 -0.03 -4.16 4.95
N ALA A 31 -0.80 -5.21 5.22
CA ALA A 31 -0.91 -6.38 4.35
C ALA A 31 -1.45 -6.00 2.97
N GLU A 32 -2.51 -5.18 2.92
CA GLU A 32 -3.07 -4.72 1.65
C GLU A 32 -2.12 -3.79 0.88
N MET A 33 -1.49 -2.83 1.55
CA MET A 33 -0.46 -1.99 0.91
C MET A 33 0.69 -2.81 0.35
N THR A 34 1.13 -3.86 1.08
CA THR A 34 2.20 -4.75 0.63
C THR A 34 1.77 -5.58 -0.58
N ALA A 35 0.55 -6.11 -0.58
CA ALA A 35 0.00 -6.86 -1.71
C ALA A 35 -0.10 -5.99 -2.98
N VAL A 36 -0.61 -4.77 -2.84
CA VAL A 36 -0.72 -3.80 -3.94
C VAL A 36 0.67 -3.36 -4.42
N GLY A 37 1.60 -3.09 -3.50
CA GLY A 37 2.99 -2.76 -3.82
C GLY A 37 3.70 -3.89 -4.56
N GLY A 38 3.52 -5.14 -4.14
CA GLY A 38 4.04 -6.33 -4.82
C GLY A 38 3.49 -6.46 -6.25
N LEU A 39 2.19 -6.21 -6.44
CA LEU A 39 1.58 -6.20 -7.78
C LEU A 39 2.15 -5.09 -8.67
N MET A 40 2.42 -3.90 -8.11
CA MET A 40 3.10 -2.82 -8.84
C MET A 40 4.53 -3.20 -9.23
N LEU A 41 5.28 -3.86 -8.35
CA LEU A 41 6.63 -4.35 -8.66
C LEU A 41 6.61 -5.37 -9.81
N LEU A 42 5.63 -6.29 -9.82
CA LEU A 42 5.41 -7.21 -10.93
C LEU A 42 5.09 -6.44 -12.24
N GLY A 43 4.22 -5.43 -12.17
CA GLY A 43 3.92 -4.55 -13.31
C GLY A 43 5.16 -3.80 -13.82
N LEU A 44 6.03 -3.32 -12.92
CA LEU A 44 7.31 -2.69 -13.28
C LEU A 44 8.27 -3.68 -13.92
N ALA A 45 8.37 -4.91 -13.40
CA ALA A 45 9.20 -5.96 -13.99
C ALA A 45 8.73 -6.28 -15.43
N VAL A 46 7.43 -6.49 -15.63
CA VAL A 46 6.88 -6.79 -16.97
C VAL A 46 7.04 -5.60 -17.92
N SER A 47 6.88 -4.37 -17.43
CA SER A 47 6.89 -3.18 -18.28
C SER A 47 8.25 -2.59 -18.55
N ARG A 48 9.11 -2.46 -17.54
CA ARG A 48 10.39 -1.74 -17.64
C ARG A 48 11.57 -2.69 -17.78
N LEU A 49 11.48 -3.90 -17.24
CA LEU A 49 12.58 -4.87 -17.30
C LEU A 49 12.46 -5.82 -18.49
N LEU A 50 11.24 -6.28 -18.78
CA LEU A 50 10.96 -7.21 -19.90
C LEU A 50 10.48 -6.49 -21.18
N GLU A 51 10.09 -5.22 -21.10
CA GLU A 51 9.58 -4.39 -22.21
C GLU A 51 8.42 -5.00 -23.03
N ILE A 52 7.78 -6.07 -22.53
CA ILE A 52 6.72 -6.80 -23.24
C ILE A 52 5.46 -5.94 -23.42
N ARG A 53 5.14 -5.12 -22.40
CA ARG A 53 4.03 -4.14 -22.47
C ARG A 53 4.35 -2.88 -21.67
N PRO A 54 4.16 -1.67 -22.26
CA PRO A 54 4.25 -0.42 -21.51
C PRO A 54 3.04 -0.29 -20.56
N ILE A 55 3.25 -0.60 -19.29
CA ILE A 55 2.27 -0.39 -18.22
C ILE A 55 2.63 0.94 -17.56
N ARG A 56 1.65 1.86 -17.49
CA ARG A 56 1.81 3.14 -16.78
C ARG A 56 1.75 2.90 -15.28
N VAL A 57 2.81 2.31 -14.70
CA VAL A 57 2.85 2.01 -13.27
C VAL A 57 2.77 3.29 -12.42
N GLY A 58 3.19 4.44 -12.97
CA GLY A 58 2.99 5.75 -12.34
C GLY A 58 1.52 6.12 -12.11
N SER A 59 0.57 5.59 -12.90
CA SER A 59 -0.87 5.78 -12.65
C SER A 59 -1.45 4.75 -11.68
N LEU A 60 -0.65 3.75 -11.25
CA LEU A 60 -1.03 2.80 -10.21
C LEU A 60 -0.68 3.35 -8.82
N LEU A 61 0.31 4.26 -8.70
CA LEU A 61 0.68 4.93 -7.43
C LEU A 61 -0.51 5.44 -6.59
N PRO A 62 -1.59 6.04 -7.17
CA PRO A 62 -2.78 6.42 -6.38
C PRO A 62 -3.47 5.22 -5.71
N GLY A 63 -3.42 4.04 -6.34
CA GLY A 63 -3.95 2.79 -5.81
C GLY A 63 -3.31 2.34 -4.50
N LEU A 64 -2.03 2.67 -4.27
CA LEU A 64 -1.31 2.41 -3.02
C LEU A 64 -1.89 3.22 -1.84
N ALA A 65 -2.44 4.41 -2.11
CA ALA A 65 -3.11 5.23 -1.10
C ALA A 65 -4.61 4.86 -0.95
N ILE A 66 -5.23 4.40 -2.03
CA ILE A 66 -6.64 3.99 -2.06
C ILE A 66 -6.85 2.66 -1.31
N ALA A 67 -5.93 1.70 -1.41
CA ALA A 67 -6.03 0.41 -0.72
C ALA A 67 -6.19 0.52 0.82
N PRO A 68 -5.30 1.19 1.56
CA PRO A 68 -5.49 1.35 3.02
C PRO A 68 -6.74 2.18 3.35
N LEU A 69 -7.15 3.10 2.48
CA LEU A 69 -8.40 3.87 2.65
C LEU A 69 -9.65 2.98 2.54
N LEU A 70 -9.65 2.02 1.62
CA LEU A 70 -10.71 1.02 1.50
C LEU A 70 -10.75 0.08 2.71
N VAL A 71 -9.58 -0.38 3.19
CA VAL A 71 -9.51 -1.21 4.42
C VAL A 71 -10.05 -0.46 5.63
N ALA A 72 -9.68 0.80 5.80
CA ALA A 72 -10.19 1.64 6.88
C ALA A 72 -11.72 1.76 6.83
N LEU A 73 -12.32 1.70 5.64
CA LEU A 73 -13.78 1.72 5.46
C LEU A 73 -14.43 0.34 5.67
N GLN A 74 -13.70 -0.76 5.48
CA GLN A 74 -14.21 -2.13 5.68
C GLN A 74 -14.27 -2.57 7.15
N GLU A 75 -13.38 -2.06 8.00
CA GLU A 75 -13.35 -2.31 9.46
C GLU A 75 -14.72 -2.16 10.15
N PRO A 76 -15.46 -1.04 10.00
CA PRO A 76 -16.77 -0.88 10.65
C PRO A 76 -17.81 -1.89 10.14
N LEU A 77 -17.77 -2.28 8.86
CA LEU A 77 -18.74 -3.20 8.27
C LEU A 77 -18.52 -4.65 8.73
N GLY A 78 -17.26 -5.08 8.84
CA GLY A 78 -16.89 -6.41 9.34
C GLY A 78 -17.30 -6.60 10.81
N ARG A 79 -17.14 -5.56 11.63
CA ARG A 79 -17.55 -5.57 13.04
C ARG A 79 -19.06 -5.70 13.22
N TRP A 80 -19.85 -5.01 12.40
CA TRP A 80 -21.31 -5.11 12.41
C TRP A 80 -21.79 -6.50 11.96
N ALA A 81 -21.20 -7.07 10.91
CA ALA A 81 -21.54 -8.42 10.44
C ALA A 81 -21.22 -9.49 11.49
N ALA A 82 -20.06 -9.39 12.15
CA ALA A 82 -19.68 -10.29 13.24
C ALA A 82 -20.63 -10.19 14.44
N SER A 83 -21.09 -8.97 14.78
CA SER A 83 -22.08 -8.79 15.86
C SER A 83 -23.46 -9.34 15.53
N LEU A 84 -23.88 -9.31 14.25
CA LEU A 84 -25.16 -9.89 13.82
C LEU A 84 -25.12 -11.42 13.82
N LEU A 85 -24.01 -12.03 13.40
CA LEU A 85 -23.81 -13.48 13.48
C LEU A 85 -23.75 -13.97 14.95
N ALA A 86 -23.17 -13.17 15.85
CA ALA A 86 -23.14 -13.48 17.28
C ALA A 86 -24.51 -13.40 17.97
N LEU A 87 -25.44 -12.58 17.46
CA LEU A 87 -26.83 -12.50 17.94
C LEU A 87 -27.70 -13.68 17.46
N PHE A 88 -27.36 -14.28 16.32
CA PHE A 88 -28.04 -15.48 15.80
C PHE A 88 -27.48 -16.79 16.36
N GLY A 89 -26.25 -16.78 16.89
CA GLY A 89 -25.54 -17.96 17.41
C GLY A 89 -25.65 -18.20 18.93
N ARG A 90 -26.47 -17.43 19.64
CA ARG A 90 -26.88 -17.66 21.04
C ARG A 90 -28.35 -18.06 21.09
#